data_AF-A0A6V7SGI1-F1
#
_entry.id   AF-A0A6V7SGI1-F1
#
_cell.length_a   1.000
_cell.length_b   1.000
_cell.length_c   1.000
_cell.angle_alpha   90.00
_cell.angle_beta   90.00
_cell.angle_gamma   90.00
#
_symmetry.space_group_name_H-M   'P 1'
#
loop_
_entity.id
_entity.type
_entity.pdbx_description
1 polymer ?
#
loop_
_entity_poly.entity_id
_entity_poly.type
_entity_poly.pdbx_seq_one_letter_code
_entity_poly.pdbx_strand_id
1 'polypeptide(L)'
;MLLFNVKYTPFTLYKKKLENKTDVEKIEYSVYDSNQYNEIINKIWDPDHANPFNPFNPGDVKIVRVYNPNLVMIQHRYKKKSGSSHKYFYAFATKVQISENTTVIAYTSANINDHNPSAKKYENTIVQKANSFKTDINSEEDIRKGKLKKAFVNLAGYYIKNHGMNVDVTYIESIDGHASIKYSYFYGMCFNGYYIDE
;
A
#
# COMPACT_ATOMS: atom_id res chain seq x y z
N MET A 1 -32.57 -0.13 -0.90
CA MET A 1 -31.18 -0.34 -0.48
C MET A 1 -30.74 -1.68 -1.04
N LEU A 2 -30.10 -1.69 -2.22
CA LEU A 2 -29.65 -2.93 -2.86
C LEU A 2 -28.30 -3.32 -2.24
N LEU A 3 -28.32 -4.31 -1.35
CA LEU A 3 -27.13 -5.01 -0.88
C LEU A 3 -26.66 -5.93 -2.01
N PHE A 4 -25.65 -5.51 -2.78
CA PHE A 4 -24.93 -6.45 -3.63
C PHE A 4 -24.08 -7.35 -2.74
N ASN A 5 -24.45 -8.62 -2.66
CA ASN A 5 -23.67 -9.70 -2.03
C ASN A 5 -22.41 -9.96 -2.89
N VAL A 6 -21.40 -9.11 -2.78
CA VAL A 6 -20.11 -9.32 -3.43
C VAL A 6 -19.42 -10.51 -2.76
N LYS A 7 -19.19 -11.59 -3.52
CA LYS A 7 -18.48 -12.78 -3.02
C LYS A 7 -16.99 -12.66 -3.34
N TYR A 8 -16.17 -12.72 -2.31
CA TYR A 8 -14.72 -12.78 -2.41
C TYR A 8 -14.25 -14.23 -2.32
N THR A 9 -13.19 -14.59 -3.05
CA THR A 9 -12.44 -15.81 -2.72
C THR A 9 -11.68 -15.61 -1.41
N PRO A 10 -11.31 -16.70 -0.71
CA PRO A 10 -10.32 -16.62 0.36
C PRO A 10 -9.03 -15.95 -0.13
N PHE A 11 -8.40 -15.15 0.74
CA PHE A 11 -7.11 -14.52 0.44
C PHE A 11 -6.01 -15.57 0.41
N THR A 12 -5.18 -15.53 -0.63
CA THR A 12 -3.92 -16.27 -0.65
C THR A 12 -2.78 -15.34 -0.27
N LEU A 13 -2.07 -15.69 0.80
CA LEU A 13 -1.05 -14.85 1.42
C LEU A 13 0.34 -15.43 1.16
N TYR A 14 1.27 -14.58 0.71
CA TYR A 14 2.65 -14.96 0.48
C TYR A 14 3.58 -13.94 1.11
N LYS A 15 4.69 -14.44 1.64
CA LYS A 15 5.78 -13.62 2.15
C LYS A 15 7.09 -14.16 1.60
N LYS A 16 7.89 -13.28 1.00
CA LYS A 16 9.21 -13.60 0.47
C LYS A 16 10.21 -12.58 0.97
N LYS A 17 11.36 -13.06 1.41
CA LYS A 17 12.52 -12.22 1.69
C LYS A 17 13.44 -12.25 0.48
N LEU A 18 13.79 -11.07 -0.04
CA LEU A 18 14.76 -10.92 -1.12
C LEU A 18 16.19 -11.09 -0.59
N GLU A 19 17.16 -11.30 -1.48
CA GLU A 19 18.59 -11.49 -1.13
C GLU A 19 19.16 -10.31 -0.33
N ASN A 20 18.72 -9.09 -0.65
CA ASN A 20 19.07 -7.86 0.07
C ASN A 20 18.34 -7.70 1.42
N LYS A 21 17.72 -8.78 1.93
CA LYS A 21 16.94 -8.84 3.18
C LYS A 21 15.67 -7.97 3.20
N THR A 22 15.23 -7.47 2.05
CA THR A 22 13.96 -6.74 1.91
C THR A 22 12.80 -7.72 1.90
N ASP A 23 11.81 -7.52 2.77
CA ASP A 23 10.60 -8.33 2.79
C ASP A 23 9.61 -7.83 1.72
N VAL A 24 8.97 -8.79 1.05
CA VAL A 24 7.90 -8.59 0.07
C VAL A 24 6.72 -9.46 0.45
N GLU A 25 5.55 -8.85 0.51
CA GLU A 25 4.28 -9.51 0.80
C GLU A 25 3.40 -9.45 -0.44
N LYS A 26 2.63 -10.52 -0.66
CA LYS A 26 1.68 -10.62 -1.76
C LYS A 26 0.37 -11.18 -1.24
N ILE A 27 -0.73 -10.54 -1.62
CA ILE A 27 -2.10 -10.95 -1.31
C ILE A 27 -2.84 -11.12 -2.62
N GLU A 28 -3.45 -12.28 -2.83
CA GLU A 28 -4.25 -12.58 -4.02
C GLU A 28 -5.68 -12.93 -3.62
N TYR A 29 -6.64 -12.35 -4.34
CA TYR A 29 -8.06 -12.67 -4.21
C TYR A 29 -8.81 -12.34 -5.49
N SER A 30 -9.98 -12.94 -5.65
CA SER A 30 -10.90 -12.68 -6.75
C SER A 30 -12.24 -12.18 -6.23
N VAL A 31 -12.83 -11.27 -6.99
CA VAL A 31 -14.17 -10.73 -6.74
C VAL A 31 -15.11 -11.26 -7.83
N TYR A 32 -16.11 -12.05 -7.43
CA TYR A 32 -17.08 -12.63 -8.37
C TYR A 32 -18.20 -11.65 -8.71
N ASP A 33 -17.88 -10.68 -9.57
CA ASP A 33 -18.84 -9.83 -10.27
C ASP A 33 -18.10 -9.06 -11.38
N SER A 34 -18.55 -9.25 -12.63
CA SER A 34 -17.97 -8.67 -13.84
C SER A 34 -17.96 -7.14 -13.82
N ASN A 35 -18.91 -6.53 -13.10
CA ASN A 35 -19.12 -5.08 -13.07
C ASN A 35 -18.25 -4.41 -12.00
N GLN A 36 -17.56 -5.17 -11.16
CA GLN A 36 -16.72 -4.64 -10.08
C GLN A 36 -15.39 -4.08 -10.57
N TYR A 37 -14.98 -4.29 -11.82
CA TYR A 37 -13.64 -3.91 -12.28
C TYR A 37 -13.33 -2.41 -12.08
N ASN A 38 -14.17 -1.54 -12.64
CA ASN A 38 -14.01 -0.09 -12.49
C ASN A 38 -14.28 0.36 -11.04
N GLU A 39 -15.19 -0.31 -10.34
CA GLU A 39 -15.51 0.00 -8.95
C GLU A 39 -14.31 -0.27 -8.03
N ILE A 40 -13.63 -1.41 -8.19
CA ILE A 40 -12.40 -1.78 -7.48
C ILE A 40 -11.30 -0.78 -7.78
N ILE A 41 -11.07 -0.44 -9.05
CA ILE A 41 -10.05 0.55 -9.45
C ILE A 41 -10.33 1.90 -8.80
N ASN A 42 -11.58 2.37 -8.83
CA ASN A 42 -11.95 3.67 -8.27
C ASN A 42 -11.79 3.67 -6.74
N LYS A 43 -12.23 2.61 -6.05
CA LYS A 43 -12.05 2.46 -4.60
C LYS A 43 -10.58 2.44 -4.20
N ILE A 44 -9.72 1.81 -4.99
CA ILE A 44 -8.28 1.75 -4.71
C ILE A 44 -7.60 3.06 -5.07
N TRP A 45 -7.98 3.76 -6.15
CA TRP A 45 -7.30 4.98 -6.57
C TRP A 45 -7.73 6.22 -5.77
N ASP A 46 -8.99 6.27 -5.35
CA ASP A 46 -9.56 7.44 -4.69
C ASP A 46 -9.09 7.54 -3.22
N PRO A 47 -8.34 8.60 -2.86
CA PRO A 47 -7.88 8.81 -1.49
C PRO A 47 -9.01 9.07 -0.48
N ASP A 48 -10.17 9.56 -0.94
CA ASP A 48 -11.33 9.89 -0.10
C ASP A 48 -12.22 8.65 0.15
N HIS A 49 -12.03 7.59 -0.64
CA HIS A 49 -12.61 6.28 -0.34
C HIS A 49 -11.75 5.55 0.69
N ALA A 50 -12.36 4.61 1.43
CA ALA A 50 -11.69 3.85 2.48
C ALA A 50 -10.45 3.09 1.96
N ASN A 51 -9.31 3.76 2.09
CA ASN A 51 -7.92 3.36 2.05
C ASN A 51 -7.39 2.59 0.80
N PRO A 52 -6.79 3.30 -0.16
CA PRO A 52 -6.05 2.79 -1.33
C PRO A 52 -4.96 1.74 -1.09
N PHE A 53 -4.42 1.66 0.13
CA PHE A 53 -3.16 0.97 0.38
C PHE A 53 -3.31 -0.39 1.02
N ASN A 54 -4.45 -0.67 1.62
CA ASN A 54 -4.68 -1.92 2.32
C ASN A 54 -6.14 -1.92 2.78
N PRO A 55 -6.99 -2.86 2.34
CA PRO A 55 -8.29 -3.09 3.00
C PRO A 55 -8.13 -3.34 4.52
N PHE A 56 -6.93 -3.70 4.96
CA PHE A 56 -6.63 -4.25 6.27
C PHE A 56 -5.79 -3.36 7.18
N ASN A 57 -5.37 -2.15 6.76
CA ASN A 57 -4.69 -1.24 7.68
C ASN A 57 -5.19 0.20 7.47
N PRO A 58 -6.38 0.53 8.00
CA PRO A 58 -7.06 1.79 7.75
C PRO A 58 -6.22 2.95 8.29
N GLY A 59 -5.57 3.68 7.39
CA GLY A 59 -4.88 4.94 7.67
C GLY A 59 -5.55 6.09 6.94
N ASP A 60 -5.18 7.31 7.31
CA ASP A 60 -5.62 8.52 6.60
C ASP A 60 -4.68 8.75 5.42
N VAL A 61 -5.25 8.86 4.22
CA VAL A 61 -4.52 9.18 2.99
C VAL A 61 -4.85 10.60 2.57
N LYS A 62 -3.83 11.38 2.23
CA LYS A 62 -3.94 12.75 1.76
C LYS A 62 -3.12 12.92 0.49
N ILE A 63 -3.70 13.50 -0.56
CA ILE A 63 -2.90 13.98 -1.69
C ILE A 63 -2.14 15.24 -1.26
N VAL A 64 -0.81 15.21 -1.37
CA VAL A 64 0.05 16.35 -1.03
C VAL A 64 0.59 17.08 -2.27
N ARG A 65 0.54 16.44 -3.43
CA ARG A 65 0.85 17.08 -4.72
C ARG A 65 0.18 16.33 -5.87
N VAL A 66 -0.38 17.05 -6.83
CA VAL A 66 -0.90 16.48 -8.09
C VAL A 66 0.08 16.84 -9.20
N TYR A 67 0.57 15.84 -9.95
CA TYR A 67 1.36 16.07 -11.16
C TYR A 67 0.47 15.96 -12.41
N ASN A 68 -0.40 14.96 -12.44
CA ASN A 68 -1.47 14.80 -13.42
C ASN A 68 -2.57 13.87 -12.86
N PRO A 69 -3.70 13.65 -13.56
CA PRO A 69 -4.81 12.83 -13.05
C PRO A 69 -4.46 11.38 -12.67
N ASN A 70 -3.37 10.84 -13.22
CA ASN A 70 -2.91 9.47 -13.01
C ASN A 70 -1.58 9.41 -12.24
N LEU A 71 -1.02 10.53 -11.78
CA LEU A 71 0.22 10.60 -11.01
C LEU A 71 0.12 11.67 -9.93
N VAL A 72 0.10 11.22 -8.69
CA VAL A 72 0.03 12.08 -7.50
C VAL A 72 1.09 11.68 -6.50
N MET A 73 1.41 12.59 -5.59
CA MET A 73 2.13 12.27 -4.36
C MET A 73 1.14 12.29 -3.22
N ILE A 74 1.15 11.22 -2.43
CA ILE A 74 0.32 11.07 -1.26
C ILE A 74 1.15 11.07 0.01
N GLN A 75 0.49 11.42 1.11
CA GLN A 75 0.90 11.11 2.46
C GLN A 75 -0.08 10.08 3.01
N HIS A 76 0.44 8.99 3.56
CA HIS A 76 -0.36 8.02 4.30
C HIS A 76 0.05 8.09 5.77
N ARG A 77 -0.92 8.20 6.67
CA ARG A 77 -0.74 8.14 8.13
C ARG A 77 -1.44 6.91 8.68
N TYR A 78 -0.68 6.00 9.27
CA TYR A 78 -1.24 4.79 9.87
C TYR A 78 -1.97 5.11 11.18
N LYS A 79 -3.11 4.45 11.45
CA LYS A 79 -3.77 4.53 12.75
C LYS A 79 -2.84 4.07 13.88
N LYS A 80 -2.95 4.71 15.05
CA LYS A 80 -2.25 4.23 16.25
C LYS A 80 -2.80 2.86 16.61
N LYS A 81 -1.92 1.87 16.68
CA LYS A 81 -2.17 0.70 17.53
C LYS A 81 -1.76 1.06 18.97
N SER A 82 -2.50 0.60 19.97
CA SER A 82 -2.20 0.88 21.38
C SER A 82 -0.73 0.53 21.70
N GLY A 83 -0.02 1.43 22.39
CA GLY A 83 1.39 1.25 22.73
C GLY A 83 2.41 1.41 21.58
N SER A 84 1.97 1.71 20.35
CA SER A 84 2.86 1.91 19.20
C SER A 84 3.02 3.38 18.80
N SER A 85 4.19 3.74 18.25
CA SER A 85 4.39 5.03 17.60
C SER A 85 3.55 5.11 16.33
N HIS A 86 2.85 6.23 16.13
CA HIS A 86 2.23 6.52 14.85
C HIS A 86 3.28 6.53 13.74
N LYS A 87 2.91 5.99 12.59
CA LYS A 87 3.77 5.91 11.42
C LYS A 87 3.16 6.69 10.26
N TYR A 88 4.00 7.16 9.36
CA TYR A 88 3.55 7.80 8.13
C TYR A 88 4.56 7.57 7.02
N PHE A 89 4.14 7.68 5.76
CA PHE A 89 5.05 7.72 4.62
C PHE A 89 4.55 8.69 3.56
N TYR A 90 5.47 9.06 2.66
CA TYR A 90 5.13 9.70 1.40
C TYR A 90 5.44 8.76 0.25
N ALA A 91 4.56 8.69 -0.74
CA ALA A 91 4.78 7.89 -1.94
C ALA A 91 4.22 8.61 -3.16
N PHE A 92 4.85 8.39 -4.29
CA PHE A 92 4.18 8.53 -5.57
C PHE A 92 3.14 7.44 -5.71
N ALA A 93 1.98 7.80 -6.25
CA ALA A 93 0.93 6.90 -6.68
C ALA A 93 0.72 7.11 -8.16
N THR A 94 0.76 6.03 -8.94
CA THR A 94 0.45 6.07 -10.37
C THR A 94 -0.63 5.05 -10.72
N LYS A 95 -1.54 5.42 -11.61
CA LYS A 95 -2.56 4.52 -12.18
C LYS A 95 -2.32 4.37 -13.67
N VAL A 96 -2.13 3.15 -14.13
CA VAL A 96 -1.84 2.83 -15.53
C VAL A 96 -2.75 1.72 -15.99
N GLN A 97 -3.56 2.00 -17.03
CA GLN A 97 -4.29 0.98 -17.75
C GLN A 97 -3.35 0.33 -18.77
N ILE A 98 -3.06 -0.96 -18.58
CA ILE A 98 -2.13 -1.73 -19.43
C ILE A 98 -2.86 -2.28 -20.66
N SER A 99 -4.13 -2.66 -20.49
CA SER A 99 -5.03 -3.12 -21.54
C SER A 99 -6.48 -2.82 -21.12
N GLU A 100 -7.44 -3.08 -22.01
CA GLU A 100 -8.87 -2.92 -21.71
C GLU A 100 -9.30 -3.61 -20.40
N ASN A 101 -8.70 -4.77 -20.10
CA ASN A 101 -9.02 -5.60 -18.95
C ASN A 101 -7.96 -5.61 -17.85
N THR A 102 -6.88 -4.82 -17.95
CA THR A 102 -5.77 -4.86 -16.99
C THR A 102 -5.35 -3.47 -16.55
N THR A 103 -5.34 -3.23 -15.23
CA THR A 103 -4.94 -1.97 -14.62
C THR A 103 -3.91 -2.24 -13.53
N VAL A 104 -2.88 -1.39 -13.48
CA VAL A 104 -1.88 -1.38 -12.42
C VAL A 104 -1.98 -0.06 -11.68
N ILE A 105 -2.04 -0.15 -10.35
CA ILE A 105 -1.85 1.01 -9.47
C ILE A 105 -0.58 0.74 -8.69
N ALA A 106 0.41 1.62 -8.82
CA ALA A 106 1.73 1.40 -8.23
C ALA A 106 2.14 2.57 -7.35
N TYR A 107 2.88 2.23 -6.29
CA TYR A 107 3.33 3.15 -5.28
C TYR A 107 4.81 2.98 -4.98
N THR A 108 5.50 4.11 -4.80
CA THR A 108 6.91 4.09 -4.43
C THR A 108 7.30 5.38 -3.72
N SER A 109 8.07 5.27 -2.64
CA SER A 109 8.63 6.42 -1.95
C SER A 109 9.85 6.94 -2.69
N ALA A 110 9.99 8.26 -2.73
CA ALA A 110 11.15 8.96 -3.27
C ALA A 110 11.93 9.66 -2.15
N ASN A 111 12.99 10.40 -2.49
CA ASN A 111 13.77 11.18 -1.53
C ASN A 111 13.01 12.47 -1.15
N ILE A 112 12.16 12.37 -0.14
CA ILE A 112 11.31 13.47 0.34
C ILE A 112 11.93 14.14 1.56
N ASN A 113 12.28 15.43 1.43
CA ASN A 113 12.55 16.30 2.56
C ASN A 113 11.22 16.81 3.13
N ASP A 114 10.83 16.25 4.27
CA ASP A 114 9.63 16.63 5.02
C ASP A 114 9.97 17.33 6.33
N HIS A 115 11.21 17.79 6.49
CA HIS A 115 11.72 18.47 7.70
C HIS A 115 11.55 17.64 8.99
N ASN A 116 11.42 16.32 8.89
CA ASN A 116 11.48 15.42 10.04
C ASN A 116 12.92 15.43 10.61
N PRO A 117 13.11 15.56 11.93
CA PRO A 117 14.44 15.65 12.54
C PRO A 117 15.23 14.33 12.50
N SER A 118 14.61 13.22 12.08
CA SER A 118 15.28 11.93 11.98
C SER A 118 16.42 11.96 10.95
N ALA A 119 17.60 11.54 11.38
CA ALA A 119 18.75 11.33 10.49
C ALA A 119 18.67 10.02 9.68
N LYS A 120 17.60 9.22 9.83
CA LYS A 120 17.46 7.96 9.10
C LYS A 120 17.28 8.23 7.61
N LYS A 121 18.25 7.77 6.82
CA LYS A 121 18.15 7.75 5.36
C LYS A 121 17.33 6.53 4.95
N TYR A 122 16.41 6.75 4.03
CA TYR A 122 15.65 5.69 3.40
C TYR A 122 16.07 5.62 1.93
N GLU A 123 16.51 4.44 1.51
CA GLU A 123 16.93 4.16 0.15
C GLU A 123 16.05 3.06 -0.41
N ASN A 124 15.46 3.31 -1.58
CA ASN A 124 14.62 2.35 -2.25
C ASN A 124 15.47 1.25 -2.86
N THR A 125 15.31 0.04 -2.34
CA THR A 125 16.10 -1.12 -2.75
C THR A 125 15.51 -1.86 -3.96
N ILE A 126 14.25 -1.57 -4.33
CA ILE A 126 13.53 -2.21 -5.43
C ILE A 126 13.47 -1.24 -6.64
N VAL A 127 12.90 -0.06 -6.43
CA VAL A 127 12.79 0.99 -7.45
C VAL A 127 13.92 2.00 -7.25
N GLN A 128 15.16 1.58 -7.56
CA GLN A 128 16.36 2.40 -7.33
C GLN A 128 16.31 3.78 -8.01
N LYS A 129 15.63 3.88 -9.16
CA LYS A 129 15.42 5.17 -9.85
C LYS A 129 14.63 6.19 -9.01
N ALA A 130 13.81 5.76 -8.05
CA ALA A 130 13.08 6.67 -7.17
C ALA A 130 14.02 7.47 -6.24
N ASN A 131 15.23 6.96 -5.97
CA ASN A 131 16.22 7.62 -5.10
C ASN A 131 16.79 8.91 -5.70
N SER A 132 16.76 9.05 -7.04
CA SER A 132 17.23 10.26 -7.71
C SER A 132 16.24 11.41 -7.63
N PHE A 133 14.95 11.11 -7.44
CA PHE A 133 13.91 12.12 -7.32
C PHE A 133 13.94 12.75 -5.93
N LYS A 134 14.22 14.06 -5.89
CA LYS A 134 14.26 14.85 -4.66
C LYS A 134 13.15 15.89 -4.68
N THR A 135 12.41 16.00 -3.59
CA THR A 135 11.49 17.13 -3.39
C THR A 135 11.38 17.50 -1.93
N ASP A 136 11.09 18.78 -1.71
CA ASP A 136 10.67 19.32 -0.42
C ASP A 136 9.14 19.27 -0.30
N ILE A 137 8.65 19.01 0.92
CA ILE A 137 7.24 19.07 1.32
C ILE A 137 7.14 19.87 2.61
N ASN A 138 6.28 20.90 2.60
CA ASN A 138 5.86 21.58 3.81
C ASN A 138 4.91 20.66 4.62
N SER A 139 5.50 19.82 5.46
CA SER A 139 4.81 18.82 6.27
C SER A 139 4.04 19.44 7.44
N GLU A 140 3.26 18.65 8.15
CA GLU A 140 2.58 19.11 9.36
C GLU A 140 3.55 19.22 10.57
N GLU A 141 3.15 20.00 11.58
CA GLU A 141 4.02 20.32 12.71
C GLU A 141 4.45 19.09 13.53
N ASP A 142 3.58 18.09 13.63
CA ASP A 142 3.88 16.83 14.32
C ASP A 142 4.98 16.01 13.63
N ILE A 143 5.04 16.03 12.29
CA ILE A 143 6.13 15.45 11.51
C ILE A 143 7.42 16.21 11.75
N ARG A 144 7.40 17.55 11.67
CA ARG A 144 8.58 18.40 11.91
C ARG A 144 9.11 18.31 13.34
N LYS A 145 8.25 18.00 14.31
CA LYS A 145 8.62 17.73 15.70
C LYS A 145 9.06 16.27 15.93
N GLY A 146 9.06 15.42 14.90
CA GLY A 146 9.44 14.01 15.01
C GLY A 146 8.47 13.14 15.81
N LYS A 147 7.21 13.56 15.98
CA LYS A 147 6.19 12.81 16.75
C LYS A 147 5.73 11.52 16.06
N LEU A 148 5.88 11.47 14.73
CA LEU A 148 5.53 10.32 13.90
C LEU A 148 6.80 9.66 13.37
N LYS A 149 6.80 8.32 13.29
CA LYS A 149 7.89 7.54 12.72
C LYS A 149 7.71 7.42 11.21
N LYS A 150 8.70 7.87 10.44
CA LYS A 150 8.69 7.73 8.98
C LYS A 150 8.82 6.24 8.59
N ALA A 151 7.96 5.78 7.70
CA ALA A 151 8.05 4.52 6.98
C ALA A 151 8.39 4.82 5.52
N PHE A 152 8.75 3.79 4.76
CA PHE A 152 9.19 3.97 3.39
C PHE A 152 8.73 2.82 2.49
N VAL A 153 8.07 3.16 1.38
CA VAL A 153 7.54 2.21 0.41
C VAL A 153 8.61 1.94 -0.65
N ASN A 154 9.22 0.76 -0.62
CA ASN A 154 10.11 0.34 -1.70
C ASN A 154 9.28 0.15 -2.99
N LEU A 155 8.23 -0.67 -2.88
CA LEU A 155 7.24 -0.91 -3.91
C LEU A 155 5.95 -1.37 -3.23
N ALA A 156 4.83 -0.78 -3.59
CA ALA A 156 3.52 -1.34 -3.28
C ALA A 156 2.58 -1.14 -4.46
N GLY A 157 1.49 -1.89 -4.53
CA GLY A 157 0.52 -1.69 -5.59
C GLY A 157 -0.38 -2.86 -5.87
N TYR A 158 -1.28 -2.63 -6.82
CA TYR A 158 -2.31 -3.55 -7.25
C TYR A 158 -2.12 -3.87 -8.73
N TYR A 159 -2.17 -5.15 -9.06
CA TYR A 159 -2.42 -5.64 -10.39
C TYR A 159 -3.86 -6.17 -10.44
N ILE A 160 -4.69 -5.55 -11.26
CA ILE A 160 -6.14 -5.78 -11.31
C ILE A 160 -6.49 -6.26 -12.71
N LYS A 161 -7.04 -7.46 -12.82
CA LYS A 161 -7.35 -8.11 -14.10
C LYS A 161 -8.80 -8.56 -14.16
N ASN A 162 -9.52 -8.09 -15.17
CA ASN A 162 -10.89 -8.53 -15.44
C ASN A 162 -10.89 -9.78 -16.34
N HIS A 163 -11.55 -10.82 -15.88
CA HIS A 163 -11.76 -12.08 -16.60
C HIS A 163 -13.19 -12.23 -17.15
N GLY A 164 -14.00 -11.18 -17.07
CA GLY A 164 -15.37 -11.16 -17.57
C GLY A 164 -16.37 -11.74 -16.57
N MET A 165 -16.08 -12.82 -15.85
CA MET A 165 -16.95 -13.33 -14.77
C MET A 165 -16.49 -12.89 -13.37
N ASN A 166 -15.21 -12.60 -13.23
CA ASN A 166 -14.56 -12.22 -11.99
C ASN A 166 -13.45 -11.21 -12.25
N VAL A 167 -13.07 -10.50 -11.20
CA VAL A 167 -11.92 -9.60 -11.19
C VAL A 167 -10.87 -10.18 -10.25
N ASP A 168 -9.69 -10.49 -10.78
CA ASP A 168 -8.55 -10.93 -10.00
C ASP A 168 -7.75 -9.72 -9.54
N VAL A 169 -7.42 -9.71 -8.26
CA VAL A 169 -6.64 -8.65 -7.61
C VAL A 169 -5.42 -9.27 -6.96
N THR A 170 -4.25 -8.79 -7.37
CA THR A 170 -2.97 -9.09 -6.71
C THR A 170 -2.45 -7.81 -6.10
N TYR A 171 -2.37 -7.77 -4.78
CA TYR A 171 -1.68 -6.72 -4.04
C TYR A 171 -0.26 -7.18 -3.72
N ILE A 172 0.72 -6.32 -3.92
CA ILE A 172 2.12 -6.53 -3.56
C ILE A 172 2.56 -5.36 -2.69
N GLU A 173 3.32 -5.64 -1.64
CA GLU A 173 3.97 -4.59 -0.85
C GLU A 173 5.36 -4.96 -0.35
N SER A 174 6.18 -3.93 -0.24
CA SER A 174 7.45 -3.92 0.44
C SER A 174 7.65 -2.55 1.07
N ILE A 175 7.44 -2.48 2.39
CA ILE A 175 7.41 -1.23 3.14
C ILE A 175 8.36 -1.36 4.34
N ASP A 176 9.45 -0.59 4.34
CA ASP A 176 10.33 -0.51 5.51
C ASP A 176 9.57 0.13 6.69
N GLY A 177 9.49 -0.63 7.78
CA GLY A 177 8.79 -0.24 9.00
C GLY A 177 7.33 -0.65 9.05
N HIS A 178 6.81 -1.40 8.07
CA HIS A 178 5.46 -1.95 8.08
C HIS A 178 5.42 -3.38 7.49
N ALA A 179 4.45 -4.17 7.93
CA ALA A 179 4.15 -5.50 7.40
C ALA A 179 2.65 -5.73 7.60
N SER A 180 1.96 -6.18 6.56
CA SER A 180 0.53 -6.48 6.58
C SER A 180 0.27 -7.94 6.94
N ILE A 181 1.20 -8.85 6.67
CA ILE A 181 1.06 -10.28 6.93
C ILE A 181 1.85 -10.68 8.18
N LYS A 182 1.13 -11.23 9.17
CA LYS A 182 1.69 -11.76 10.42
C LYS A 182 1.62 -13.30 10.47
N TYR A 183 2.58 -13.88 11.20
CA TYR A 183 2.56 -15.31 11.52
C TYR A 183 1.55 -15.60 12.63
N SER A 184 0.67 -16.59 12.42
CA SER A 184 -0.14 -17.13 13.51
C SER A 184 0.72 -18.02 14.40
N TYR A 185 1.07 -17.55 15.59
CA TYR A 185 1.69 -18.41 16.63
C TYR A 185 0.67 -19.29 17.36
N PHE A 186 -0.63 -19.10 17.13
CA PHE A 186 -1.69 -19.93 17.69
C PHE A 186 -1.98 -21.11 16.77
N TYR A 187 -1.19 -22.18 16.90
CA TYR A 187 -1.48 -23.61 16.68
C TYR A 187 -0.11 -24.27 16.54
N GLY A 188 0.31 -24.98 17.60
CA GLY A 188 1.67 -25.45 17.79
C GLY A 188 2.31 -26.08 16.55
N MET A 189 3.48 -25.56 16.17
CA MET A 189 4.57 -26.17 15.38
C MET A 189 4.27 -26.97 14.09
N CYS A 190 3.03 -27.10 13.63
CA CYS A 190 2.69 -27.98 12.49
C CYS A 190 2.02 -27.26 11.31
N PHE A 191 1.59 -26.00 11.44
CA PHE A 191 1.01 -25.24 10.33
C PHE A 191 1.59 -23.83 10.29
N ASN A 192 2.41 -23.54 9.27
CA ASN A 192 2.84 -22.18 8.94
C ASN A 192 1.65 -21.40 8.35
N GLY A 193 0.79 -20.88 9.22
CA GLY A 193 -0.34 -20.02 8.85
C GLY A 193 0.04 -18.55 8.83
N TYR A 194 -0.45 -17.82 7.83
CA TYR A 194 -0.39 -16.37 7.76
C TYR A 194 -1.79 -15.80 7.98
N TYR A 195 -1.88 -14.65 8.63
CA TYR A 195 -3.09 -13.85 8.71
C TYR A 195 -2.77 -12.38 8.44
N ILE A 196 -3.80 -11.61 8.13
CA ILE A 196 -3.66 -10.19 7.83
C ILE A 196 -3.79 -9.37 9.13
N ASP A 197 -2.88 -8.43 9.35
CA ASP A 197 -2.83 -7.58 10.52
C ASP A 197 -3.81 -6.40 10.42
N GLU A 198 -5.02 -6.59 10.93
CA GLU A 198 -6.06 -5.55 11.09
C GLU A 198 -5.65 -4.40 12.04
#